data_AF-A0A7S0E000-F1
#
_entry.id   AF-A0A7S0E000-F1
#
_cell.length_a   1.000
_cell.length_b   1.000
_cell.length_c   1.000
_cell.angle_alpha   90.00
_cell.angle_beta   90.00
_cell.angle_gamma   90.00
#
_symmetry.space_group_name_H-M   'P 1'
#
loop_
_entity.id
_entity.type
_entity.pdbx_description
1 polymer ?
#
loop_
_entity_poly.entity_id
_entity_poly.type
_entity_poly.pdbx_seq_one_letter_code
_entity_poly.pdbx_strand_id
1 'polypeptide(L)'
;VKVNTQFVEGEGILIDPPAKVNILLQSYISKAEIDGFALVADQNHVVQSAGRIFRALFELSLKKGWVSLASRLLTLCKVVERRIWEFQHPLRQFGHVIPAEWLYRLEEKKLTLERLVDMNPTEISNIIRQNGSGKIIMKFVQQFPYLDLS
;
A
#
# COMPACT_ATOMS: atom_id res chain seq x y z
N VAL A 1 -6.40 7.65 -9.75
CA VAL A 1 -5.51 8.72 -10.29
C VAL A 1 -5.09 8.26 -11.68
N LYS A 2 -5.38 9.05 -12.72
CA LYS A 2 -4.86 8.79 -14.07
C LYS A 2 -3.56 9.57 -14.21
N VAL A 3 -2.48 8.90 -14.60
CA VAL A 3 -1.22 9.57 -14.92
C VAL A 3 -1.27 9.93 -16.41
N ASN A 4 -1.48 11.21 -16.71
CA ASN A 4 -1.61 11.70 -18.09
C ASN A 4 -0.27 11.63 -18.84
N THR A 5 -0.33 11.08 -20.05
CA THR A 5 0.80 10.94 -21.01
C THR A 5 1.39 12.26 -21.48
N GLN A 6 0.57 13.32 -21.54
CA GLN A 6 0.98 14.61 -22.11
C GLN A 6 2.11 15.26 -21.31
N PHE A 7 2.15 15.12 -19.99
CA PHE A 7 3.21 15.73 -19.15
C PHE A 7 4.56 15.03 -19.24
N VAL A 8 4.65 13.85 -19.88
CA VAL A 8 5.90 13.09 -19.98
C VAL A 8 6.51 13.16 -21.39
N GLU A 9 5.71 13.44 -22.42
CA GLU A 9 6.18 13.48 -23.82
C GLU A 9 5.87 14.76 -24.60
N GLY A 10 5.15 15.74 -24.03
CA GLY A 10 4.84 17.01 -24.72
C GLY A 10 4.85 18.20 -23.78
N GLU A 11 5.66 19.21 -24.10
CA GLU A 11 5.84 20.49 -23.39
C GLU A 11 6.80 20.48 -22.19
N GLY A 12 8.10 20.66 -22.50
CA GLY A 12 8.95 21.63 -21.80
C GLY A 12 9.35 21.41 -20.34
N ILE A 13 8.98 20.31 -19.68
CA ILE A 13 9.53 19.93 -18.38
C ILE A 13 10.34 18.65 -18.57
N LEU A 14 11.67 18.79 -18.66
CA LEU A 14 12.58 17.65 -18.51
C LEU A 14 12.38 17.08 -17.11
N ILE A 15 11.56 16.04 -16.99
CA ILE A 15 11.47 15.25 -15.76
C ILE A 15 12.83 14.54 -15.63
N ASP A 16 13.60 14.94 -14.61
CA ASP A 16 14.86 14.29 -14.26
C ASP A 16 14.66 12.76 -14.17
N PRO A 17 15.51 11.91 -14.78
CA PRO A 17 15.29 10.46 -14.79
C PRO A 17 14.96 9.82 -13.42
N PRO A 18 15.58 10.22 -12.29
CA PRO A 18 15.16 9.82 -10.94
C PRO A 18 13.72 10.17 -10.60
N ALA A 19 13.23 11.35 -10.99
CA ALA A 19 11.84 11.74 -10.77
C ALA A 19 10.87 10.86 -11.58
N LYS A 20 11.25 10.50 -12.82
CA LYS A 20 10.49 9.55 -13.64
C LYS A 20 10.40 8.17 -12.97
N VAL A 21 11.52 7.62 -12.50
CA VAL A 21 11.54 6.34 -11.77
C VAL A 21 10.66 6.40 -10.53
N ASN A 22 10.76 7.50 -9.76
CA ASN A 22 9.98 7.69 -8.54
C ASN A 22 8.47 7.70 -8.82
N ILE A 23 8.01 8.53 -9.77
CA ILE A 23 6.57 8.62 -10.08
C ILE A 23 6.01 7.32 -10.65
N LEU A 24 6.79 6.59 -11.47
CA LEU A 24 6.40 5.29 -12.01
C LEU A 24 6.26 4.22 -10.93
N LEU A 25 7.14 4.24 -9.92
CA LEU A 25 7.03 3.35 -8.77
C LEU A 25 5.82 3.70 -7.89
N GLN A 26 5.60 4.99 -7.61
CA GLN A 26 4.46 5.44 -6.80
C GLN A 26 3.11 5.15 -7.49
N SER A 27 3.04 5.30 -8.81
CA SER A 27 1.86 4.96 -9.60
C SER A 27 1.60 3.45 -9.61
N TYR A 28 2.67 2.63 -9.63
CA TYR A 28 2.56 1.18 -9.53
C TYR A 28 1.94 0.75 -8.19
N ILE A 29 2.46 1.29 -7.09
CA ILE A 29 1.96 1.02 -5.72
C ILE A 29 0.49 1.47 -5.61
N SER A 30 0.17 2.65 -6.14
CA SER A 30 -1.18 3.23 -6.07
C SER A 30 -2.20 2.56 -7.00
N LYS A 31 -1.77 1.62 -7.85
CA LYS A 31 -2.62 0.99 -8.89
C LYS A 31 -3.25 2.05 -9.81
N ALA A 32 -2.49 3.11 -10.08
CA ALA A 32 -2.93 4.17 -10.98
C ALA A 32 -2.98 3.64 -12.42
N GLU A 33 -3.99 4.08 -13.18
CA GLU A 33 -4.04 3.84 -14.61
C GLU A 33 -3.00 4.73 -15.28
N ILE A 34 -2.18 4.11 -16.13
CA ILE A 34 -1.17 4.77 -16.95
C ILE A 34 -1.55 4.53 -18.39
N ASP A 35 -1.68 5.62 -19.13
CA ASP A 35 -1.88 5.58 -20.57
C ASP A 35 -0.51 5.58 -21.27
N GLY A 36 -0.44 4.98 -22.46
CA GLY A 36 0.79 4.97 -23.27
C GLY A 36 1.68 3.74 -23.07
N PHE A 37 1.95 3.04 -24.17
CA PHE A 37 2.73 1.81 -24.17
C PHE A 37 4.14 1.97 -23.60
N ALA A 38 4.82 3.08 -23.94
CA ALA A 38 6.18 3.36 -23.46
C ALA A 38 6.24 3.52 -21.93
N LEU A 39 5.30 4.25 -21.32
CA LEU A 39 5.26 4.46 -19.88
C LEU A 39 4.92 3.18 -19.10
N VAL A 40 4.04 2.35 -19.66
CA VAL A 40 3.74 1.03 -19.09
C VAL A 40 4.97 0.13 -19.13
N ALA A 41 5.73 0.13 -20.23
CA ALA A 41 6.98 -0.62 -20.33
C ALA A 41 8.02 -0.12 -19.32
N ASP A 42 8.19 1.21 -19.19
CA ASP A 42 9.10 1.81 -18.21
C ASP A 42 8.72 1.48 -16.76
N GLN A 43 7.43 1.56 -16.42
CA GLN A 43 6.95 1.17 -15.09
C GLN A 43 7.29 -0.29 -14.79
N ASN A 44 7.00 -1.20 -15.72
CA ASN A 44 7.28 -2.62 -15.55
C ASN A 44 8.78 -2.87 -15.36
N HIS A 45 9.62 -2.17 -16.12
CA HIS A 45 11.07 -2.25 -15.98
C HIS A 45 11.55 -1.80 -14.58
N VAL A 46 11.04 -0.67 -14.07
CA VAL A 46 11.36 -0.18 -12.72
C VAL A 46 10.95 -1.19 -11.64
N VAL A 47 9.73 -1.73 -11.74
CA VAL A 47 9.14 -2.58 -10.70
C VAL A 47 9.81 -3.96 -10.62
N GLN A 48 10.32 -4.51 -11.73
CA GLN A 48 10.99 -5.82 -11.76
C GLN A 48 12.19 -5.93 -10.80
N SER A 49 12.84 -4.81 -10.50
CA SER A 49 14.00 -4.75 -9.61
C SER A 49 13.70 -4.08 -8.27
N ALA A 50 12.65 -3.25 -8.18
CA ALA A 50 12.34 -2.44 -7.01
C ALA A 50 12.35 -3.24 -5.69
N GLY A 51 11.63 -4.37 -5.62
CA GLY A 51 11.57 -5.19 -4.40
C GLY A 51 12.95 -5.69 -3.94
N ARG A 52 13.81 -6.12 -4.88
CA ARG A 52 15.18 -6.57 -4.59
C ARG A 52 16.07 -5.41 -4.13
N ILE A 53 15.91 -4.23 -4.73
CA ILE A 53 16.65 -3.02 -4.36
C ILE A 53 16.28 -2.59 -2.93
N PHE A 54 14.98 -2.45 -2.62
CA PHE A 54 14.55 -2.07 -1.26
C PHE A 54 15.00 -3.08 -0.22
N ARG A 55 14.94 -4.38 -0.54
CA ARG A 55 15.40 -5.42 0.38
C ARG A 55 16.92 -5.37 0.62
N ALA A 56 17.72 -5.14 -0.41
CA ALA A 56 19.17 -4.96 -0.27
C ALA A 56 19.51 -3.74 0.61
N LEU A 57 18.80 -2.62 0.40
CA LEU A 57 18.96 -1.42 1.23
C LEU A 57 18.56 -1.70 2.69
N PHE A 58 17.45 -2.41 2.91
CA PHE A 58 17.00 -2.81 4.24
C PHE A 58 18.06 -3.65 4.96
N GLU A 59 18.56 -4.70 4.32
CA GLU A 59 19.58 -5.58 4.89
C GLU A 59 20.90 -4.84 5.17
N LEU A 60 21.29 -3.89 4.31
CA LEU A 60 22.43 -3.01 4.56
C LEU A 60 22.22 -2.15 5.82
N SER A 61 21.06 -1.52 5.94
CA SER A 61 20.74 -0.66 7.09
C SER A 61 20.69 -1.44 8.41
N LEU A 62 20.22 -2.70 8.38
CA LEU A 62 20.29 -3.61 9.52
C LEU A 62 21.74 -3.93 9.90
N LYS A 63 22.58 -4.29 8.92
CA LYS A 63 24.00 -4.59 9.17
C LYS A 63 24.77 -3.40 9.74
N LYS A 64 24.35 -2.18 9.43
CA LYS A 64 24.94 -0.94 9.94
C LYS A 64 24.35 -0.49 11.28
N GLY A 65 23.31 -1.13 11.78
CA GLY A 65 22.62 -0.73 13.02
C GLY A 65 21.82 0.56 12.87
N TRP A 66 21.44 0.96 11.65
CA TRP A 66 20.67 2.18 11.39
C TRP A 66 19.18 1.94 11.59
N VAL A 67 18.75 1.84 12.85
CA VAL A 67 17.39 1.40 13.24
C VAL A 67 16.28 2.20 12.54
N SER A 68 16.35 3.54 12.54
CA SER A 68 15.31 4.38 11.91
C SER A 68 15.21 4.14 10.40
N LEU A 69 16.35 4.03 9.72
CA LEU A 69 16.38 3.75 8.29
C LEU A 69 15.91 2.33 7.98
N ALA A 70 16.32 1.35 8.78
CA ALA A 70 15.88 -0.03 8.64
C ALA A 70 14.37 -0.18 8.79
N SER A 71 13.77 0.50 9.77
CA SER A 71 12.31 0.53 9.94
C SER A 71 11.60 1.09 8.71
N ARG A 72 12.06 2.25 8.18
CA ARG A 72 11.50 2.87 6.97
C ARG A 72 11.65 1.99 5.73
N LEU A 73 12.82 1.38 5.54
CA LEU A 73 13.08 0.51 4.40
C LEU A 73 12.27 -0.78 4.47
N LEU A 74 12.05 -1.34 5.66
CA LEU A 74 11.16 -2.48 5.84
C LEU A 74 9.72 -2.12 5.45
N THR A 75 9.24 -0.95 5.85
CA THR A 75 7.93 -0.45 5.40
C THR A 75 7.88 -0.34 3.88
N LEU A 76 8.89 0.25 3.25
CA LEU A 76 8.94 0.37 1.78
C LEU A 76 8.99 -0.99 1.08
N CYS A 77 9.71 -1.98 1.63
CA CYS A 77 9.67 -3.36 1.11
C CYS A 77 8.23 -3.89 1.08
N LYS A 78 7.51 -3.78 2.20
CA LYS A 78 6.11 -4.22 2.31
C LYS A 78 5.20 -3.45 1.36
N VAL A 79 5.38 -2.13 1.25
CA VAL A 79 4.58 -1.26 0.37
C VAL A 79 4.74 -1.66 -1.10
N VAL A 80 5.97 -1.90 -1.55
CA VAL A 80 6.25 -2.29 -2.94
C VAL A 80 5.73 -3.69 -3.23
N GLU A 81 5.98 -4.66 -2.34
CA GLU A 81 5.55 -6.05 -2.53
C GLU A 81 4.03 -6.20 -2.51
N ARG A 82 3.35 -5.50 -1.60
CA ARG A 82 1.89 -5.62 -1.42
C ARG A 82 1.09 -4.64 -2.27
N ARG A 83 1.73 -3.59 -2.80
CA ARG A 83 1.07 -2.45 -3.47
C ARG A 83 -0.02 -1.82 -2.58
N ILE A 84 0.36 -1.58 -1.32
CA ILE A 84 -0.48 -0.98 -0.28
C ILE A 84 0.38 0.05 0.45
N TRP A 85 -0.07 1.29 0.49
CA TRP A 85 0.61 2.34 1.24
C TRP A 85 0.46 2.17 2.75
N GLU A 86 1.43 2.66 3.51
CA GLU A 86 1.43 2.60 4.99
C GLU A 86 0.19 3.24 5.62
N PHE A 87 -0.36 4.29 5.00
CA PHE A 87 -1.55 4.98 5.49
C PHE A 87 -2.87 4.28 5.14
N GLN A 88 -2.82 3.21 4.34
CA GLN A 88 -4.02 2.44 3.98
C GLN A 88 -4.29 1.33 4.99
N HIS A 89 -5.56 0.91 5.08
CA HIS A 89 -5.97 -0.08 6.05
C HIS A 89 -5.28 -1.43 5.81
N PRO A 90 -4.69 -2.07 6.84
CA PRO A 90 -3.95 -3.33 6.68
C PRO A 90 -4.79 -4.49 6.09
N LEU A 91 -6.12 -4.44 6.26
CA LEU A 91 -7.04 -5.42 5.67
C LEU A 91 -7.06 -5.39 4.13
N ARG A 92 -6.50 -4.36 3.47
CA ARG A 92 -6.31 -4.36 2.01
C ARG A 92 -5.48 -5.53 1.49
N GLN A 93 -4.68 -6.18 2.35
CA GLN A 93 -3.91 -7.36 1.97
C GLN A 93 -4.77 -8.58 1.64
N PHE A 94 -6.03 -8.61 2.10
CA PHE A 94 -7.01 -9.65 1.75
C PHE A 94 -7.61 -9.46 0.35
N GLY A 95 -7.09 -8.51 -0.44
CA GLY A 95 -7.39 -8.38 -1.86
C GLY A 95 -8.87 -8.11 -2.13
N HIS A 96 -9.44 -8.84 -3.09
CA HIS A 96 -10.81 -8.67 -3.55
C HIS A 96 -11.86 -9.28 -2.61
N VAL A 97 -11.44 -9.94 -1.53
CA VAL A 97 -12.36 -10.60 -0.59
C VAL A 97 -13.12 -9.57 0.26
N ILE A 98 -12.51 -8.41 0.53
CA ILE A 98 -13.15 -7.30 1.23
C ILE A 98 -13.46 -6.21 0.20
N PRO A 99 -14.73 -5.79 0.05
CA PRO A 99 -15.09 -4.70 -0.86
C PRO A 99 -14.30 -3.43 -0.57
N ALA A 100 -13.82 -2.76 -1.63
CA ALA A 100 -13.03 -1.53 -1.50
C ALA A 100 -13.78 -0.43 -0.74
N GLU A 101 -15.11 -0.35 -0.92
CA GLU A 101 -15.97 0.58 -0.20
C GLU A 101 -15.91 0.41 1.32
N TRP A 102 -15.83 -0.84 1.80
CA TRP A 102 -15.74 -1.09 3.24
C TRP A 102 -14.40 -0.60 3.78
N LEU A 103 -13.33 -0.89 3.06
CA LEU A 103 -11.98 -0.44 3.41
C LEU A 103 -11.90 1.09 3.44
N TYR A 104 -12.51 1.78 2.47
CA TYR A 104 -12.58 3.25 2.48
C TYR A 104 -13.31 3.79 3.70
N ARG A 105 -14.43 3.17 4.12
CA ARG A 105 -15.16 3.58 5.33
C ARG A 105 -14.34 3.37 6.61
N LEU A 106 -13.58 2.27 6.69
CA LEU A 106 -12.67 2.02 7.81
C LEU A 106 -11.54 3.08 7.87
N GLU A 107 -10.96 3.41 6.71
CA GLU A 107 -9.91 4.43 6.59
C GLU A 107 -10.41 5.83 6.90
N GLU A 108 -11.59 6.21 6.41
CA GLU A 108 -12.23 7.49 6.70
C GLU A 108 -12.45 7.69 8.21
N LYS A 109 -12.84 6.61 8.91
CA LYS A 109 -13.00 6.60 10.37
C LYS A 109 -11.70 6.38 11.14
N LYS A 110 -10.57 6.20 10.45
CA LYS A 110 -9.26 5.91 11.06
C LYS A 110 -9.33 4.73 12.04
N LEU A 111 -10.10 3.71 11.69
CA LEU A 111 -10.17 2.48 12.47
C LEU A 111 -8.93 1.66 12.20
N THR A 112 -8.23 1.26 13.27
CA THR A 112 -7.06 0.38 13.19
C THR A 112 -7.46 -1.05 13.54
N LEU A 113 -6.57 -2.01 13.31
CA LEU A 113 -6.83 -3.41 13.66
C LEU A 113 -7.06 -3.56 15.17
N GLU A 114 -6.23 -2.89 15.97
CA GLU A 114 -6.30 -2.93 17.43
C GLU A 114 -7.66 -2.44 17.93
N ARG A 115 -8.18 -1.36 17.34
CA ARG A 115 -9.52 -0.86 17.69
C ARG A 115 -10.60 -1.82 17.24
N LEU A 116 -10.48 -2.43 16.05
CA LEU A 116 -11.48 -3.35 15.53
C LEU A 116 -11.59 -4.62 16.38
N VAL A 117 -10.49 -5.12 16.97
CA VAL A 117 -10.50 -6.32 17.84
C VAL A 117 -11.48 -6.16 19.02
N ASP A 118 -11.56 -4.97 19.59
CA ASP A 118 -12.40 -4.68 20.76
C ASP A 118 -13.84 -4.28 20.41
N MET A 119 -14.16 -4.11 19.12
CA MET A 119 -15.46 -3.61 18.67
C MET A 119 -16.50 -4.73 18.47
N ASN A 120 -17.77 -4.38 18.69
CA ASN A 120 -18.88 -5.27 18.40
C ASN A 120 -19.09 -5.39 16.87
N PRO A 121 -19.27 -6.61 16.31
CA PRO A 121 -19.61 -6.79 14.89
C PRO A 121 -20.80 -5.94 14.39
N THR A 122 -21.79 -5.68 15.24
CA THR A 122 -22.93 -4.83 14.88
C THR A 122 -22.52 -3.36 14.71
N GLU A 123 -21.63 -2.85 15.56
CA GLU A 123 -21.10 -1.49 15.47
C GLU A 123 -20.26 -1.32 14.20
N ILE A 124 -19.39 -2.28 13.90
CA ILE A 124 -18.61 -2.31 12.66
C ILE A 124 -19.54 -2.31 11.45
N SER A 125 -20.62 -3.11 11.49
CA SER A 125 -21.61 -3.16 10.40
C SER A 125 -22.32 -1.82 10.18
N ASN A 126 -22.62 -1.10 11.26
CA ASN A 126 -23.22 0.24 11.20
C ASN A 126 -22.26 1.27 10.58
N ILE A 127 -20.97 1.22 10.96
CA ILE A 127 -19.94 2.11 10.38
C ILE A 127 -19.76 1.84 8.89
N ILE A 128 -19.69 0.57 8.51
CA ILE A 128 -19.59 0.12 7.12
C ILE A 128 -20.93 0.28 6.40
N ARG A 129 -22.02 0.63 7.09
CA ARG A 129 -23.43 0.70 6.61
C ARG A 129 -23.82 -0.46 5.69
N GLN A 130 -23.41 -1.66 6.07
CA GLN A 130 -23.84 -2.89 5.42
C GLN A 130 -24.04 -3.98 6.47
N ASN A 131 -25.24 -4.58 6.46
CA ASN A 131 -25.58 -5.67 7.37
C ASN A 131 -24.67 -6.88 7.15
N GLY A 132 -24.20 -7.47 8.26
CA GLY A 132 -23.34 -8.66 8.25
C GLY A 132 -21.85 -8.39 7.96
N SER A 133 -21.49 -7.19 7.51
CA SER A 133 -20.09 -6.84 7.18
C SER A 133 -19.17 -6.93 8.39
N GLY A 134 -19.63 -6.57 9.59
CA GLY A 134 -18.78 -6.60 10.79
C GLY A 134 -18.37 -8.01 11.22
N LYS A 135 -19.21 -9.04 11.00
CA LYS A 135 -18.80 -10.44 11.26
C LYS A 135 -17.67 -10.87 10.31
N ILE A 136 -17.75 -10.43 9.05
CA ILE A 136 -16.75 -10.72 8.03
C ILE A 136 -15.44 -9.98 8.36
N ILE A 137 -15.50 -8.69 8.68
CA ILE A 137 -14.34 -7.90 9.09
C ILE A 137 -13.67 -8.52 10.32
N MET A 138 -14.44 -8.86 11.36
CA MET A 138 -13.89 -9.48 12.57
C MET A 138 -13.19 -10.80 12.28
N LYS A 139 -13.74 -11.63 11.38
CA LYS A 139 -13.07 -12.85 10.94
C LYS A 139 -11.68 -12.57 10.35
N PHE A 140 -11.54 -11.53 9.53
CA PHE A 140 -10.24 -11.17 8.94
C PHE A 140 -9.29 -10.50 9.94
N VAL A 141 -9.81 -9.71 10.86
CA VAL A 141 -9.02 -9.13 11.96
C VAL A 141 -8.41 -10.24 12.81
N GLN A 142 -9.19 -11.27 13.14
CA GLN A 142 -8.71 -12.45 13.90
C GLN A 142 -7.68 -13.31 13.14
N GLN A 143 -7.66 -13.23 11.81
CA GLN A 143 -6.65 -13.92 10.98
C GLN A 143 -5.38 -13.10 10.80
N PHE A 144 -5.36 -11.84 11.25
CA PHE A 144 -4.21 -10.99 11.12
C PHE A 144 -3.11 -11.43 12.11
N PRO A 145 -1.85 -11.57 11.67
CA PRO A 145 -0.77 -11.98 12.56
C PRO A 145 -0.59 -11.02 13.74
N TYR A 146 -0.65 -11.55 14.95
CA TYR A 146 -0.46 -10.83 16.21
C TYR A 146 0.55 -11.57 17.09
N LEU A 147 1.43 -10.82 17.75
CA LEU A 147 2.46 -11.36 18.65
C LEU A 147 2.45 -10.55 19.94
N ASP A 148 2.26 -11.23 21.07
CA ASP A 148 2.45 -10.68 22.41
C ASP A 148 3.86 -11.03 22.91
N LEU A 149 4.55 -10.04 23.49
CA LEU A 149 5.94 -10.12 23.95
C LEU A 149 6.05 -9.95 25.48
N SER A 150 4.95 -10.22 26.20
CA SER A 150 4.88 -10.16 27.66
C SER A 150 5.83 -11.10 28.40
#